data_AF-A0A965IZY1-F1
#
_entry.id   AF-A0A965IZY1-F1
#
_cell.length_a   1.000
_cell.length_b   1.000
_cell.length_c   1.000
_cell.angle_alpha   90.00
_cell.angle_beta   90.00
_cell.angle_gamma   90.00
#
_symmetry.space_group_name_H-M   'P 1'
#
loop_
_entity.id
_entity.type
_entity.pdbx_description
1 polymer ?
#
loop_
_entity_poly.entity_id
_entity_poly.type
_entity_poly.pdbx_seq_one_letter_code
_entity_poly.pdbx_strand_id
1 'polypeptide(L)'
;MLVDFNKAFLEDKNKSKIVLDIENIAKKYEPVFGHIYYSGLPHIRVTLAKRILDEMFVFLGLSLLASVLLIFYLFRSFRLLFLCCFILSISIIWALGMTALLGYPLTAMMALIPPLLVIIGIPHIVYIITCYHQEYVKSKIKAKALTVTTRYIGPVTLLMNLTTAVGFITFTSSERVTEFSIVSSINVMVLFLITLYLVPIFLSFFGDPKPKHMGHLMRKSSFVFVRMIMNVVTKRRKIVYFLTILLTGLGIWGASKIIVTGNVISDVSIKDPISKDLKYLEKCFGGSIPFEAYGKH
;
A
#
# COMPACT_ATOMS: atom_id res chain seq x y z
N MET A 1 -14.19 24.49 -34.42
CA MET A 1 -12.75 24.23 -34.58
C MET A 1 -12.32 23.39 -33.39
N LEU A 2 -12.43 22.07 -33.51
CA LEU A 2 -12.09 21.10 -32.46
C LEU A 2 -10.59 20.88 -32.52
N VAL A 3 -9.86 21.36 -31.51
CA VAL A 3 -8.46 20.95 -31.32
C VAL A 3 -8.51 19.64 -30.54
N ASP A 4 -8.53 18.55 -31.30
CA ASP A 4 -8.47 17.20 -30.77
C ASP A 4 -7.07 16.96 -30.20
N PHE A 5 -6.93 16.99 -28.87
CA PHE A 5 -5.66 16.69 -28.22
C PHE A 5 -5.52 15.19 -28.04
N ASN A 6 -4.87 14.56 -29.03
CA ASN A 6 -4.47 13.17 -29.04
C ASN A 6 -3.81 12.75 -27.70
N LYS A 7 -4.23 11.63 -27.10
CA LYS A 7 -3.67 11.11 -25.83
C LYS A 7 -2.14 10.88 -25.90
N ALA A 8 -1.60 10.59 -27.09
CA ALA A 8 -0.16 10.53 -27.34
C ALA A 8 0.57 11.88 -27.13
N PHE A 9 -0.17 13.00 -27.15
CA PHE A 9 0.36 14.36 -26.96
C PHE A 9 0.69 14.65 -25.48
N LEU A 10 0.12 13.91 -24.53
CA LEU A 10 0.30 14.10 -23.07
C LEU A 10 1.42 13.23 -22.48
N GLU A 11 1.81 12.16 -23.16
CA GLU A 11 2.91 11.26 -22.74
C GLU A 11 4.29 11.68 -23.28
N ASP A 12 4.33 12.71 -24.11
CA ASP A 12 5.54 13.17 -24.76
C ASP A 12 6.48 13.88 -23.78
N LYS A 13 7.56 13.21 -23.36
CA LYS A 13 8.65 13.74 -22.52
C LYS A 13 9.14 15.11 -23.01
N ASN A 14 9.06 15.40 -24.32
CA ASN A 14 9.48 16.68 -24.88
C ASN A 14 8.64 17.87 -24.36
N LYS A 15 7.36 17.68 -24.03
CA LYS A 15 6.50 18.76 -23.52
C LYS A 15 6.75 19.11 -22.07
N SER A 16 7.04 18.10 -21.24
CA SER A 16 7.48 18.34 -19.86
C SER A 16 8.75 19.19 -19.83
N LYS A 17 9.66 18.97 -20.79
CA LYS A 17 10.90 19.74 -20.97
C LYS A 17 10.61 21.19 -21.39
N ILE A 18 9.72 21.39 -22.35
CA ILE A 18 9.31 22.73 -22.80
C ILE A 18 8.69 23.56 -21.66
N VAL A 19 7.81 22.97 -20.85
CA VAL A 19 7.20 23.67 -19.71
C VAL A 19 8.26 24.08 -18.69
N LEU A 20 9.19 23.17 -18.36
CA LEU A 20 10.30 23.45 -17.45
C LEU A 20 11.30 24.48 -18.02
N ASP A 21 11.54 24.47 -19.33
CA ASP A 21 12.41 25.44 -20.01
C ASP A 21 11.78 26.83 -20.01
N ILE A 22 10.46 26.94 -20.24
CA ILE A 22 9.71 28.19 -20.11
C ILE A 22 9.75 28.70 -18.66
N GLU A 23 9.58 27.82 -17.67
CA GLU A 23 9.73 28.20 -16.25
C GLU A 23 11.13 28.72 -15.94
N ASN A 24 12.17 28.05 -16.43
CA ASN A 24 13.56 28.46 -16.22
C ASN A 24 13.87 29.81 -16.88
N ILE A 25 13.33 30.05 -18.08
CA ILE A 25 13.44 31.36 -18.75
C ILE A 25 12.68 32.42 -17.95
N ALA A 26 11.44 32.13 -17.53
CA ALA A 26 10.65 33.05 -16.73
C ALA A 26 11.36 33.41 -15.41
N LYS A 27 11.91 32.43 -14.68
CA LYS A 27 12.68 32.67 -13.44
C LYS A 27 13.85 33.62 -13.61
N LYS A 28 14.52 33.62 -14.78
CA LYS A 28 15.59 34.59 -15.05
C LYS A 28 15.11 36.04 -15.06
N TYR A 29 13.81 36.27 -15.25
CA TYR A 29 13.19 37.58 -15.27
C TYR A 29 12.48 37.95 -13.94
N GLU A 30 12.49 37.09 -12.91
CA GLU A 30 12.02 37.45 -11.56
C GLU A 30 12.69 38.71 -10.96
N PRO A 31 14.00 38.98 -11.19
CA PRO A 31 14.63 40.21 -10.70
C PRO A 31 14.04 41.48 -11.31
N VAL A 32 13.41 41.38 -12.48
CA VAL A 32 12.90 42.51 -13.28
C VAL A 32 11.39 42.72 -13.05
N PHE A 33 10.62 41.64 -12.99
CA PHE A 33 9.15 41.70 -12.91
C PHE A 33 8.59 41.31 -11.54
N GLY A 34 9.44 40.96 -10.57
CA GLY A 34 9.02 40.43 -9.27
C GLY A 34 8.61 38.96 -9.35
N HIS A 35 7.91 38.48 -8.32
CA HIS A 35 7.55 37.07 -8.20
C HIS A 35 6.63 36.64 -9.36
N ILE A 36 7.03 35.62 -10.11
CA ILE A 36 6.27 35.12 -11.26
C ILE A 36 5.33 34.01 -10.78
N TYR A 37 4.06 34.09 -11.17
CA TYR A 37 3.02 33.12 -10.84
C TYR A 37 2.79 32.19 -12.03
N TYR A 38 2.77 30.88 -11.78
CA TYR A 38 2.61 29.88 -12.85
C TYR A 38 1.22 29.24 -12.80
N SER A 39 0.60 29.07 -13.96
CA SER A 39 -0.74 28.47 -14.06
C SER A 39 -0.96 27.78 -15.41
N GLY A 40 -2.10 27.10 -15.54
CA GLY A 40 -2.49 26.33 -16.71
C GLY A 40 -2.31 24.82 -16.51
N LEU A 41 -3.21 24.05 -17.12
CA LEU A 41 -3.22 22.58 -17.03
C LEU A 41 -1.88 21.92 -17.37
N PRO A 42 -1.09 22.38 -18.37
CA PRO A 42 0.22 21.80 -18.65
C PRO A 42 1.22 21.96 -17.48
N HIS A 43 1.29 23.14 -16.86
CA HIS A 43 2.16 23.40 -15.71
C HIS A 43 1.76 22.55 -14.49
N ILE A 44 0.45 22.51 -14.20
CA ILE A 44 -0.10 21.71 -13.09
C ILE A 44 0.23 20.23 -13.30
N ARG A 45 -0.01 19.69 -14.50
CA ARG A 45 0.24 18.26 -14.80
C ARG A 45 1.72 17.91 -14.73
N VAL A 46 2.62 18.74 -15.27
CA VAL A 46 4.07 18.49 -15.26
C VAL A 46 4.64 18.59 -13.84
N THR A 47 4.27 19.62 -13.09
CA THR A 47 4.74 19.82 -11.71
C THR A 47 4.20 18.72 -10.79
N LEU A 48 2.93 18.35 -10.93
CA LEU A 48 2.33 17.25 -10.18
C LEU A 48 2.99 15.90 -10.51
N ALA A 49 3.22 15.60 -11.79
CA ALA A 49 3.91 14.38 -12.20
C ALA A 49 5.35 14.32 -11.66
N LYS A 50 6.09 15.44 -11.69
CA LYS A 50 7.45 15.51 -11.14
C LYS A 50 7.46 15.31 -9.62
N ARG A 51 6.53 15.96 -8.89
CA ARG A 51 6.40 15.76 -7.45
C ARG A 51 6.02 14.33 -7.09
N ILE A 52 5.11 13.71 -7.83
CA ILE A 52 4.76 12.30 -7.64
C ILE A 52 6.02 11.43 -7.78
N LEU A 53 6.88 11.68 -8.78
CA LEU A 53 8.12 10.92 -8.97
C LEU A 53 9.12 11.13 -7.81
N ASP A 54 9.30 12.36 -7.35
CA ASP A 54 10.22 12.67 -6.24
C ASP A 54 9.69 12.11 -4.90
N GLU A 55 8.39 12.27 -4.64
CA GLU A 55 7.71 11.72 -3.47
C GLU A 55 7.69 10.19 -3.50
N MET A 56 7.67 9.55 -4.67
CA MET A 56 7.69 8.10 -4.82
C MET A 56 8.93 7.47 -4.14
N PHE A 57 10.11 8.07 -4.32
CA PHE A 57 11.34 7.56 -3.70
C PHE A 57 11.37 7.77 -2.19
N VAL A 58 10.90 8.93 -1.72
CA VAL A 58 10.78 9.23 -0.28
C VAL A 58 9.75 8.29 0.37
N PHE A 59 8.61 8.09 -0.28
CA PHE A 59 7.54 7.22 0.18
C PHE A 59 8.02 5.76 0.26
N LEU A 60 8.72 5.27 -0.76
CA LEU A 60 9.29 3.92 -0.76
C LEU A 60 10.32 3.73 0.37
N GLY A 61 11.18 4.73 0.60
CA GLY A 61 12.13 4.73 1.72
C GLY A 61 11.43 4.73 3.09
N LEU A 62 10.46 5.61 3.30
CA LEU A 62 9.67 5.69 4.52
C LEU A 62 8.84 4.42 4.76
N SER A 63 8.28 3.83 3.71
CA SER A 63 7.48 2.61 3.84
C SER A 63 8.34 1.41 4.23
N LEU A 64 9.55 1.31 3.68
CA LEU A 64 10.54 0.30 4.08
C LEU A 64 10.98 0.49 5.54
N LEU A 65 11.23 1.73 5.95
CA LEU A 65 11.61 2.04 7.32
C LEU A 65 10.48 1.69 8.30
N ALA A 66 9.24 2.09 8.00
CA ALA A 66 8.06 1.75 8.80
C ALA A 66 7.85 0.24 8.89
N SER A 67 8.06 -0.48 7.79
CA SER A 67 8.01 -1.94 7.72
C SER A 67 9.03 -2.60 8.63
N VAL A 68 10.30 -2.18 8.58
CA VAL A 68 11.37 -2.71 9.45
C VAL A 68 11.06 -2.46 10.92
N LEU A 69 10.60 -1.25 11.26
CA LEU A 69 10.20 -0.90 12.63
C LEU A 69 9.03 -1.77 13.12
N LEU A 70 8.02 -1.99 12.28
CA LEU A 70 6.88 -2.84 12.60
C LEU A 70 7.31 -4.28 12.88
N ILE A 71 8.17 -4.85 12.03
CA ILE A 71 8.69 -6.21 12.23
C ILE A 71 9.54 -6.28 13.51
N PHE A 72 10.40 -5.28 13.75
CA PHE A 72 11.20 -5.23 14.96
C PHE A 72 10.34 -5.17 16.23
N TYR A 73 9.28 -4.36 16.23
CA TYR A 73 8.34 -4.24 17.33
C TYR A 73 7.59 -5.56 17.59
N LEU A 74 7.17 -6.26 16.54
CA LEU A 74 6.42 -7.52 16.64
C LEU A 74 7.28 -8.69 17.13
N PHE A 75 8.50 -8.87 16.58
CA PHE A 75 9.31 -10.07 16.85
C PHE A 75 10.36 -9.89 17.93
N ARG A 76 10.91 -8.68 18.06
CA ARG A 76 11.98 -8.36 19.02
C ARG A 76 13.15 -9.38 18.96
N SER A 77 13.32 -10.06 17.83
CA SER A 77 14.34 -11.07 17.56
C SER A 77 14.96 -10.80 16.20
N PHE A 78 16.26 -10.51 16.20
CA PHE A 78 17.02 -10.17 14.99
C PHE A 78 17.04 -11.30 13.95
N ARG A 79 16.97 -12.57 14.37
CA ARG A 79 16.97 -13.73 13.44
C ARG A 79 15.67 -13.80 12.64
N LEU A 80 14.54 -13.62 13.33
CA LEU A 80 13.21 -13.62 12.74
C LEU A 80 13.02 -12.39 11.84
N LEU A 81 13.48 -11.23 12.29
CA LEU A 81 13.52 -10.00 11.50
C LEU A 81 14.30 -10.20 10.19
N PHE A 82 15.50 -10.76 10.25
CA PHE A 82 16.32 -10.97 9.05
C PHE A 82 15.65 -11.93 8.06
N LEU A 83 15.07 -13.03 8.54
CA LEU A 83 14.31 -13.95 7.70
C LEU A 83 13.12 -13.27 7.03
N CYS A 84 12.32 -12.49 7.77
CA CYS A 84 11.19 -11.77 7.22
C CYS A 84 11.64 -10.75 6.16
N CYS A 85 12.65 -9.92 6.46
CA CYS A 85 13.17 -8.95 5.52
C CYS A 85 13.73 -9.62 4.25
N PHE A 86 14.44 -10.74 4.39
CA PHE A 86 14.99 -11.46 3.25
C PHE A 86 13.91 -12.01 2.31
N ILE A 87 12.91 -12.71 2.87
CA ILE A 87 11.80 -13.28 2.09
C ILE A 87 10.98 -12.17 1.42
N LEU A 88 10.69 -11.08 2.14
CA LEU A 88 9.95 -9.95 1.59
C LEU A 88 10.74 -9.22 0.50
N SER A 89 12.06 -9.07 0.65
CA SER A 89 12.90 -8.45 -0.38
C SER A 89 12.85 -9.23 -1.69
N ILE A 90 12.92 -10.58 -1.63
CA ILE A 90 12.75 -11.44 -2.80
C ILE A 90 11.37 -11.23 -3.43
N SER A 91 10.32 -11.18 -2.61
CA SER A 91 8.96 -10.96 -3.11
C SER A 91 8.78 -9.59 -3.77
N ILE A 92 9.40 -8.53 -3.24
CA ILE A 92 9.33 -7.17 -3.80
C ILE A 92 10.09 -7.10 -5.12
N ILE A 93 11.30 -7.70 -5.19
CA ILE A 93 12.07 -7.78 -6.44
C ILE A 93 11.26 -8.53 -7.50
N TRP A 94 10.64 -9.65 -7.12
CA TRP A 94 9.75 -10.39 -8.03
C TRP A 94 8.56 -9.53 -8.48
N ALA A 95 7.94 -8.79 -7.57
CA ALA A 95 6.79 -7.96 -7.88
C ALA A 95 7.12 -6.84 -8.87
N LEU A 96 8.24 -6.15 -8.66
CA LEU A 96 8.72 -5.14 -9.59
C LEU A 96 9.16 -5.76 -10.93
N GLY A 97 9.79 -6.93 -10.89
CA GLY A 97 10.10 -7.70 -12.11
C GLY A 97 8.84 -8.06 -12.89
N MET A 98 7.79 -8.51 -12.21
CA MET A 98 6.50 -8.86 -12.82
C MET A 98 5.81 -7.63 -13.42
N THR A 99 5.85 -6.48 -12.74
CA THR A 99 5.33 -5.22 -13.30
C THR A 99 6.01 -4.88 -14.64
N ALA A 100 7.34 -5.03 -14.70
CA ALA A 100 8.11 -4.76 -15.91
C ALA A 100 7.85 -5.79 -17.02
N LEU A 101 7.69 -7.08 -16.67
CA LEU A 101 7.39 -8.16 -17.63
C LEU A 101 6.01 -8.01 -18.27
N LEU A 102 5.03 -7.50 -17.54
CA LEU A 102 3.69 -7.22 -18.06
C LEU A 102 3.64 -5.94 -18.92
N GLY A 103 4.73 -5.19 -19.01
CA GLY A 103 4.82 -3.98 -19.82
C GLY A 103 4.02 -2.79 -19.28
N TYR A 104 3.56 -2.85 -18.03
CA TYR A 104 2.79 -1.77 -17.45
C TYR A 104 3.69 -0.60 -17.02
N PRO A 105 3.28 0.66 -17.29
CA PRO A 105 4.07 1.83 -16.93
C PRO A 105 4.12 1.99 -15.42
N LEU A 106 5.29 2.26 -14.83
CA LEU A 106 5.40 2.54 -13.39
C LEU A 106 4.62 3.81 -13.02
N THR A 107 3.41 3.62 -12.50
CA THR A 107 2.54 4.71 -12.02
C THR A 107 2.65 4.91 -10.50
N ALA A 108 2.14 6.03 -10.00
CA ALA A 108 2.06 6.32 -8.56
C ALA A 108 1.36 5.20 -7.77
N MET A 109 0.35 4.56 -8.36
CA MET A 109 -0.39 3.46 -7.72
C MET A 109 0.47 2.21 -7.60
N MET A 110 1.31 1.91 -8.61
CA MET A 110 2.24 0.76 -8.56
C MET A 110 3.33 0.93 -7.51
N ALA A 111 3.67 2.16 -7.13
CA ALA A 111 4.57 2.43 -6.00
C ALA A 111 4.01 1.96 -4.65
N LEU A 112 2.71 1.67 -4.56
CA LEU A 112 2.07 1.11 -3.37
C LEU A 112 2.26 -0.41 -3.25
N ILE A 113 2.73 -1.11 -4.30
CA ILE A 113 2.89 -2.57 -4.29
C ILE A 113 3.88 -3.03 -3.19
N PRO A 114 5.08 -2.44 -3.04
CA PRO A 114 6.02 -2.86 -1.99
C PRO A 114 5.44 -2.77 -0.57
N PRO A 115 4.88 -1.63 -0.08
CA PRO A 115 4.30 -1.58 1.26
C PRO A 115 3.13 -2.54 1.43
N LEU A 116 2.33 -2.73 0.39
CA LEU A 116 1.19 -3.65 0.40
C LEU A 116 1.63 -5.10 0.63
N LEU A 117 2.67 -5.55 -0.08
CA LEU A 117 3.25 -6.88 0.11
C LEU A 117 3.86 -7.07 1.48
N VAL A 118 4.39 -6.01 2.10
CA VAL A 118 4.93 -6.11 3.45
C VAL A 118 3.81 -6.27 4.48
N ILE A 119 2.75 -5.45 4.40
CA ILE A 119 1.60 -5.52 5.31
C ILE A 119 0.93 -6.89 5.24
N ILE A 120 0.80 -7.47 4.05
CA ILE A 120 0.25 -8.81 3.86
C ILE A 120 1.27 -9.89 4.27
N GLY A 121 2.53 -9.79 3.83
CA GLY A 121 3.50 -10.87 3.98
C GLY A 121 3.98 -11.12 5.41
N ILE A 122 4.12 -10.08 6.24
CA ILE A 122 4.56 -10.24 7.63
C ILE A 122 3.63 -11.18 8.39
N PRO A 123 2.30 -10.93 8.51
CA PRO A 123 1.39 -11.84 9.19
C PRO A 123 1.49 -13.29 8.72
N HIS A 124 1.68 -13.53 7.41
CA HIS A 124 1.76 -14.88 6.84
C HIS A 124 3.01 -15.63 7.30
N ILE A 125 4.18 -14.99 7.18
CA ILE A 125 5.46 -15.58 7.64
C ILE A 125 5.36 -15.91 9.13
N VAL A 126 4.78 -14.99 9.89
CA VAL A 126 4.64 -15.07 11.35
C VAL A 126 3.69 -16.17 11.77
N TYR A 127 2.57 -16.30 11.06
CA TYR A 127 1.60 -17.34 11.27
C TYR A 127 2.23 -18.73 11.06
N ILE A 128 2.97 -18.91 9.96
CA ILE A 128 3.69 -20.17 9.67
C ILE A 128 4.67 -20.51 10.79
N ILE A 129 5.48 -19.53 11.23
CA ILE A 129 6.48 -19.72 12.29
C ILE A 129 5.82 -20.04 13.63
N THR A 130 4.72 -19.36 13.96
CA THR A 130 4.02 -19.56 15.23
C THR A 130 3.44 -20.97 15.32
N CYS A 131 2.79 -21.43 14.26
CA CYS A 131 2.27 -22.80 14.18
C CYS A 131 3.39 -23.84 14.20
N TYR A 132 4.52 -23.57 13.50
CA TYR A 132 5.71 -24.42 13.58
C TYR A 132 6.21 -24.56 15.02
N HIS A 133 6.32 -23.45 15.77
CA HIS A 133 6.72 -23.48 17.17
C HIS A 133 5.72 -24.26 18.04
N GLN A 134 4.41 -24.10 17.82
CA GLN A 134 3.39 -24.86 18.55
C GLN A 134 3.51 -26.37 18.32
N GLU A 135 3.73 -26.80 17.08
CA GLU A 135 3.90 -28.22 16.75
C GLU A 135 5.27 -28.77 17.20
N TYR A 136 6.31 -27.95 17.20
CA TYR A 136 7.61 -28.33 17.73
C TYR A 136 7.56 -28.58 19.24
N VAL A 137 6.83 -27.77 20.00
CA VAL A 137 6.65 -27.98 21.46
C VAL A 137 6.01 -29.33 21.76
N LYS A 138 5.05 -29.77 20.94
CA LYS A 138 4.37 -31.05 21.12
C LYS A 138 5.21 -32.24 20.68
N SER A 139 5.84 -32.15 19.51
CA SER A 139 6.51 -33.29 18.87
C SER A 139 7.98 -33.45 19.24
N LYS A 140 8.67 -32.35 19.60
CA LYS A 140 10.13 -32.25 19.77
C LYS A 140 10.97 -32.76 18.59
N ILE A 141 10.33 -33.10 17.47
CA ILE A 141 10.98 -33.60 16.26
C ILE A 141 10.77 -32.57 15.17
N LYS A 142 11.86 -31.91 14.77
CA LYS A 142 11.85 -30.81 13.82
C LYS A 142 11.19 -31.15 12.48
N ALA A 143 11.58 -32.28 11.89
CA ALA A 143 11.04 -32.73 10.61
C ALA A 143 9.52 -32.95 10.68
N LYS A 144 9.06 -33.62 11.75
CA LYS A 144 7.63 -33.88 12.00
C LYS A 144 6.86 -32.57 12.17
N ALA A 145 7.39 -31.63 12.95
CA ALA A 145 6.78 -30.31 13.14
C ALA A 145 6.64 -29.55 11.80
N LEU A 146 7.68 -29.54 10.96
CA LEU A 146 7.63 -28.88 9.65
C LEU A 146 6.61 -29.52 8.71
N THR A 147 6.58 -30.85 8.61
CA THR A 147 5.63 -31.56 7.73
C THR A 147 4.19 -31.34 8.18
N VAL A 148 3.90 -31.45 9.48
CA VAL A 148 2.55 -31.24 10.03
C VAL A 148 2.11 -29.80 9.83
N THR A 149 2.99 -28.84 10.13
CA THR A 149 2.74 -27.40 9.95
C THR A 149 2.43 -27.07 8.49
N THR A 150 3.26 -27.54 7.55
CA THR A 150 3.09 -27.25 6.13
C THR A 150 1.79 -27.85 5.59
N ARG A 151 1.47 -29.09 5.98
CA ARG A 151 0.22 -29.77 5.57
C ARG A 151 -1.03 -29.07 6.09
N TYR A 152 -0.99 -28.55 7.31
CA TYR A 152 -2.14 -27.87 7.91
C TYR A 152 -2.28 -26.42 7.42
N ILE A 153 -1.17 -25.70 7.29
CA ILE A 153 -1.18 -24.27 6.97
C ILE A 153 -1.34 -23.99 5.48
N GLY A 154 -0.89 -24.89 4.60
CA GLY A 154 -1.00 -24.71 3.15
C GLY A 154 -2.41 -24.31 2.70
N PRO A 155 -3.46 -25.09 3.00
CA PRO A 155 -4.84 -24.74 2.63
C PRO A 155 -5.34 -23.44 3.28
N VAL A 156 -5.00 -23.19 4.54
CA VAL A 156 -5.44 -21.99 5.29
C VAL A 156 -4.84 -20.72 4.68
N THR A 157 -3.54 -20.75 4.40
CA THR A 157 -2.83 -19.61 3.80
C THR A 157 -3.16 -19.43 2.32
N LEU A 158 -3.44 -20.51 1.60
CA LEU A 158 -3.96 -20.42 0.23
C LEU A 158 -5.29 -19.67 0.21
N LEU A 159 -6.24 -20.02 1.08
CA LEU A 159 -7.54 -19.34 1.14
C LEU A 159 -7.42 -17.86 1.53
N MET A 160 -6.54 -17.53 2.48
CA MET A 160 -6.27 -16.15 2.90
C MET A 160 -5.70 -15.30 1.76
N ASN A 161 -4.75 -15.84 0.99
CA ASN A 161 -4.20 -15.12 -0.16
C ASN A 161 -5.20 -15.07 -1.31
N LEU A 162 -5.98 -16.14 -1.55
CA LEU A 162 -6.95 -16.20 -2.63
C LEU A 162 -8.05 -15.16 -2.44
N THR A 163 -8.60 -15.05 -1.23
CA THR A 163 -9.60 -14.02 -0.91
C THR A 163 -9.05 -12.60 -1.11
N THR A 164 -7.78 -12.39 -0.76
CA THR A 164 -7.08 -11.11 -0.98
C THR A 164 -6.88 -10.81 -2.48
N ALA A 165 -6.45 -11.80 -3.25
CA ALA A 165 -6.27 -11.69 -4.70
C ALA A 165 -7.59 -11.44 -5.44
N VAL A 166 -8.66 -12.11 -5.04
CA VAL A 166 -10.03 -11.84 -5.53
C VAL A 166 -10.44 -10.42 -5.16
N GLY A 167 -10.17 -9.97 -3.93
CA GLY A 167 -10.41 -8.59 -3.51
C GLY A 167 -9.75 -7.57 -4.44
N PHE A 168 -8.48 -7.79 -4.82
CA PHE A 168 -7.82 -6.90 -5.78
C PHE A 168 -8.47 -6.94 -7.16
N ILE A 169 -8.80 -8.11 -7.69
CA ILE A 169 -9.42 -8.25 -9.02
C ILE A 169 -10.74 -7.48 -9.11
N THR A 170 -11.50 -7.34 -8.01
CA THR A 170 -12.77 -6.61 -8.03
C THR A 170 -12.63 -5.10 -8.26
N PHE A 171 -11.44 -4.52 -8.08
CA PHE A 171 -11.21 -3.10 -8.31
C PHE A 171 -10.94 -2.80 -9.79
N THR A 172 -11.99 -2.41 -10.52
CA THR A 172 -11.95 -2.10 -11.96
C THR A 172 -12.47 -0.69 -12.30
N SER A 173 -12.17 0.31 -11.45
CA SER A 173 -12.71 1.67 -11.60
C SER A 173 -12.07 2.49 -12.73
N SER A 174 -10.77 2.31 -12.98
CA SER A 174 -10.03 3.02 -14.04
C SER A 174 -8.90 2.14 -14.57
N GLU A 175 -8.40 2.41 -15.79
CA GLU A 175 -7.34 1.62 -16.43
C GLU A 175 -6.11 1.42 -15.52
N ARG A 176 -5.59 2.50 -14.94
CA ARG A 176 -4.44 2.45 -13.99
C ARG A 176 -4.75 1.66 -12.72
N VAL A 177 -5.98 1.71 -12.24
CA VAL A 177 -6.43 0.93 -11.08
C VAL A 177 -6.52 -0.55 -11.45
N THR A 178 -7.06 -0.88 -12.62
CA THR A 178 -7.15 -2.26 -13.11
C THR A 178 -5.78 -2.89 -13.31
N GLU A 179 -4.82 -2.16 -13.91
CA GLU A 179 -3.43 -2.63 -14.04
C GLU A 179 -2.81 -2.93 -12.67
N PHE A 180 -2.92 -1.98 -11.73
CA PHE A 180 -2.47 -2.17 -10.35
C PHE A 180 -3.12 -3.38 -9.67
N SER A 181 -4.43 -3.55 -9.85
CA SER A 181 -5.23 -4.64 -9.28
C SER A 181 -4.80 -6.01 -9.78
N ILE A 182 -4.61 -6.15 -11.10
CA ILE A 182 -4.15 -7.39 -11.73
C ILE A 182 -2.75 -7.75 -11.21
N VAL A 183 -1.83 -6.79 -11.23
CA VAL A 183 -0.47 -7.04 -10.77
C VAL A 183 -0.40 -7.38 -9.29
N SER A 184 -1.17 -6.66 -8.45
CA SER A 184 -1.24 -6.93 -7.02
C SER A 184 -1.81 -8.32 -6.72
N SER A 185 -2.86 -8.72 -7.43
CA SER A 185 -3.47 -10.06 -7.30
C SER A 185 -2.47 -11.18 -7.61
N ILE A 186 -1.73 -11.07 -8.72
CA ILE A 186 -0.69 -12.03 -9.08
C ILE A 186 0.41 -12.04 -8.02
N ASN A 187 0.87 -10.86 -7.57
CA ASN A 187 1.96 -10.77 -6.60
C ASN A 187 1.57 -11.32 -5.22
N VAL A 188 0.31 -11.22 -4.81
CA VAL A 188 -0.18 -11.87 -3.58
C VAL A 188 -0.12 -13.40 -3.70
N MET A 189 -0.48 -13.95 -4.87
CA MET A 189 -0.34 -15.39 -5.14
C MET A 189 1.12 -15.83 -5.17
N VAL A 190 2.00 -15.02 -5.76
CA VAL A 190 3.44 -15.32 -5.76
C VAL A 190 4.03 -15.23 -4.35
N LEU A 191 3.66 -14.21 -3.57
CA LEU A 191 4.06 -14.05 -2.17
C LEU A 191 3.65 -15.28 -1.35
N PHE A 192 2.45 -15.83 -1.58
CA PHE A 192 2.02 -17.09 -1.00
C PHE A 192 2.99 -18.24 -1.32
N LEU A 193 3.33 -18.45 -2.59
CA LEU A 193 4.25 -19.51 -2.98
C LEU A 193 5.64 -19.30 -2.35
N ILE A 194 6.19 -18.09 -2.45
CA ILE A 194 7.48 -17.72 -1.87
C ILE A 194 7.50 -18.02 -0.37
N THR A 195 6.47 -17.60 0.38
CA THR A 195 6.41 -17.81 1.83
C THR A 195 6.19 -19.28 2.20
N LEU A 196 5.35 -20.01 1.46
CA LEU A 196 5.09 -21.44 1.68
C LEU A 196 6.34 -22.30 1.47
N TYR A 197 7.19 -21.96 0.50
CA TYR A 197 8.43 -22.70 0.24
C TYR A 197 9.60 -22.21 1.09
N LEU A 198 9.88 -20.90 1.09
CA LEU A 198 11.08 -20.38 1.73
C LEU A 198 11.03 -20.49 3.25
N VAL A 199 9.87 -20.26 3.90
CA VAL A 199 9.80 -20.28 5.37
C VAL A 199 10.17 -21.68 5.92
N PRO A 200 9.58 -22.80 5.46
CA PRO A 200 9.99 -24.13 5.91
C PRO A 200 11.45 -24.47 5.59
N ILE A 201 11.96 -24.04 4.42
CA ILE A 201 13.37 -24.27 4.04
C ILE A 201 14.30 -23.58 5.03
N PHE A 202 14.10 -22.29 5.29
CA PHE A 202 14.93 -21.55 6.24
C PHE A 202 14.80 -22.08 7.67
N LEU A 203 13.58 -22.44 8.10
CA LEU A 203 13.37 -23.09 9.39
C LEU A 203 14.08 -24.44 9.46
N SER A 204 14.17 -25.19 8.36
CA SER A 204 14.93 -26.45 8.26
C SER A 204 16.44 -26.25 8.44
N PHE A 205 17.00 -25.13 8.00
CA PHE A 205 18.42 -24.80 8.22
C PHE A 205 18.71 -24.22 9.60
N PHE A 206 17.76 -23.55 10.25
CA PHE A 206 18.00 -22.99 11.58
C PHE A 206 18.09 -24.07 12.68
N GLY A 207 19.02 -23.92 13.63
CA GLY A 207 19.06 -24.78 14.82
C GLY A 207 17.75 -24.73 15.63
N ASP A 208 17.54 -25.70 16.51
CA ASP A 208 16.30 -25.87 17.27
C ASP A 208 15.76 -24.55 17.86
N PRO A 209 14.43 -24.32 17.79
CA PRO A 209 13.82 -23.09 18.26
C PRO A 209 14.09 -22.91 19.77
N LYS A 210 14.98 -21.98 20.11
CA LYS A 210 15.33 -21.67 21.50
C LYS A 210 14.09 -21.17 22.27
N PRO A 211 13.93 -21.53 23.57
CA PRO A 211 12.78 -21.15 24.39
C PRO A 211 12.55 -19.64 24.52
N LYS A 212 13.58 -18.79 24.32
CA LYS A 212 13.43 -17.32 24.24
C LYS A 212 12.53 -16.85 23.08
N HIS A 213 12.42 -17.61 21.98
CA HIS A 213 11.53 -17.26 20.85
C HIS A 213 10.07 -17.64 21.08
N MET A 214 9.78 -18.44 22.11
CA MET A 214 8.43 -18.85 22.50
C MET A 214 7.80 -17.93 23.55
N GLY A 215 8.51 -16.88 24.00
CA GLY A 215 8.03 -15.95 25.03
C GLY A 215 6.77 -15.17 24.64
N HIS A 216 6.49 -15.01 23.35
CA HIS A 216 5.27 -14.36 22.86
C HIS A 216 4.03 -15.24 23.03
N LEU A 217 4.16 -16.58 22.96
CA LEU A 217 3.08 -17.53 23.23
C LEU A 217 2.69 -17.60 24.72
N MET A 218 3.58 -17.17 25.63
CA MET A 218 3.41 -17.30 27.08
C MET A 218 3.45 -15.97 27.84
N ARG A 219 3.24 -14.83 27.16
CA ARG A 219 3.25 -13.52 27.84
C ARG A 219 1.99 -13.39 28.71
N LYS A 220 2.16 -13.38 30.04
CA LYS A 220 1.05 -13.24 31.02
C LYS A 220 0.09 -12.07 30.67
N SER A 221 0.61 -10.96 30.16
CA SER A 221 -0.20 -9.81 29.74
C SER A 221 -1.18 -10.12 28.60
N SER A 222 -0.75 -10.91 27.60
CA SER A 222 -1.62 -11.31 26.48
C SER A 222 -2.74 -12.23 26.99
N PHE A 223 -2.43 -13.14 27.90
CA PHE A 223 -3.44 -13.99 28.55
C PHE A 223 -4.45 -13.19 29.38
N VAL A 224 -4.01 -12.15 30.10
CA VAL A 224 -4.91 -11.27 30.86
C VAL A 224 -5.83 -10.49 29.92
N PHE A 225 -5.28 -9.93 28.83
CA PHE A 225 -6.07 -9.19 27.84
C PHE A 225 -7.09 -10.08 27.12
N VAL A 226 -6.67 -11.25 26.64
CA VAL A 226 -7.56 -12.22 25.99
C VAL A 226 -8.64 -12.70 26.97
N ARG A 227 -8.29 -12.97 28.23
CA ARG A 227 -9.25 -13.36 29.27
C ARG A 227 -10.24 -12.23 29.60
N MET A 228 -9.79 -10.98 29.60
CA MET A 228 -10.65 -9.80 29.76
C MET A 228 -11.68 -9.73 28.64
N ILE A 229 -11.24 -9.85 27.38
CA ILE A 229 -12.12 -9.88 26.21
C ILE A 229 -13.11 -11.04 26.31
N MET A 230 -12.62 -12.26 26.57
CA MET A 230 -13.49 -13.43 26.70
C MET A 230 -14.55 -13.23 27.79
N ASN A 231 -14.17 -12.69 28.94
CA ASN A 231 -15.10 -12.45 30.06
C ASN A 231 -16.16 -11.41 29.69
N VAL A 232 -15.79 -10.36 28.95
CA VAL A 232 -16.76 -9.36 28.44
C VAL A 232 -17.70 -10.00 27.42
N VAL A 233 -17.18 -10.74 26.45
CA VAL A 233 -17.97 -11.36 25.37
C VAL A 233 -18.94 -12.43 25.92
N THR A 234 -18.47 -13.29 26.83
CA THR A 234 -19.29 -14.38 27.39
C THR A 234 -20.25 -13.92 28.48
N LYS A 235 -19.82 -13.09 29.44
CA LYS A 235 -20.68 -12.70 30.57
C LYS A 235 -21.56 -11.49 30.28
N ARG A 236 -21.21 -10.65 29.30
CA ARG A 236 -21.94 -9.41 28.98
C ARG A 236 -22.47 -9.38 27.53
N ARG A 237 -22.84 -10.55 26.97
CA ARG A 237 -23.32 -10.70 25.59
C ARG A 237 -24.39 -9.69 25.15
N LYS A 238 -25.35 -9.35 26.03
CA LYS A 238 -26.42 -8.38 25.71
C LYS A 238 -25.87 -6.97 25.45
N ILE A 239 -24.88 -6.54 26.24
CA ILE A 239 -24.23 -5.24 26.09
C ILE A 239 -23.40 -5.23 24.80
N VAL A 240 -22.71 -6.33 24.50
CA VAL A 240 -21.95 -6.47 23.25
C VAL A 240 -22.85 -6.36 22.03
N TYR A 241 -23.98 -7.09 21.98
CA TYR A 241 -24.90 -6.98 20.85
C TYR A 241 -25.52 -5.59 20.72
N PHE A 242 -25.92 -4.97 21.83
CA PHE A 242 -26.45 -3.61 21.82
C PHE A 242 -25.43 -2.60 21.27
N LEU A 243 -24.18 -2.64 21.76
CA LEU A 243 -23.11 -1.76 21.28
C LEU A 243 -22.79 -2.00 19.81
N THR A 244 -22.74 -3.25 19.35
CA THR A 244 -22.50 -3.56 17.93
C THR A 244 -23.61 -3.01 17.04
N ILE A 245 -24.88 -3.18 17.42
CA ILE A 245 -26.02 -2.62 16.67
C ILE A 245 -25.96 -1.10 16.64
N LEU A 246 -25.69 -0.47 17.79
CA LEU A 246 -25.59 0.99 17.90
C LEU A 246 -24.46 1.54 17.02
N LEU A 247 -23.25 0.98 17.11
CA LEU A 247 -22.09 1.41 16.32
C LEU A 247 -22.31 1.18 14.82
N THR A 248 -22.92 0.05 14.43
CA THR A 248 -23.23 -0.24 13.03
C THR A 248 -24.27 0.74 12.49
N GLY A 249 -25.31 1.05 13.27
CA GLY A 249 -26.32 2.05 12.90
C GLY A 249 -25.74 3.45 12.74
N LEU A 250 -24.87 3.87 13.68
CA LEU A 250 -24.14 5.14 13.58
C LEU A 250 -23.21 5.17 12.35
N GLY A 251 -22.56 4.05 12.02
CA GLY A 251 -21.71 3.92 10.83
C GLY A 251 -22.51 4.07 9.52
N ILE A 252 -23.66 3.41 9.41
CA ILE A 252 -24.56 3.53 8.25
C ILE A 252 -25.06 4.97 8.11
N TRP A 253 -25.46 5.59 9.22
CA TRP A 253 -25.91 6.98 9.22
C TRP A 253 -24.78 7.93 8.81
N GLY A 254 -23.56 7.74 9.31
CA GLY A 254 -22.39 8.52 8.91
C GLY A 254 -22.07 8.37 7.43
N ALA A 255 -22.15 7.14 6.90
CA ALA A 255 -21.92 6.86 5.49
C ALA A 255 -22.94 7.57 4.58
N SER A 256 -24.20 7.69 5.01
CA SER A 256 -25.23 8.41 4.25
C SER A 256 -24.97 9.91 4.07
N LYS A 257 -24.05 10.50 4.85
CA LYS A 257 -23.67 11.91 4.78
C LYS A 257 -22.41 12.17 3.94
N ILE A 258 -21.81 11.14 3.35
CA ILE A 258 -20.61 11.30 2.51
C ILE A 258 -21.01 11.97 1.19
N ILE A 259 -20.53 13.20 0.96
CA ILE A 259 -20.67 13.91 -0.31
C ILE A 259 -19.45 13.58 -1.17
N VAL A 260 -19.68 12.95 -2.32
CA VAL A 260 -18.60 12.65 -3.29
C VAL A 260 -18.29 13.93 -4.05
N THR A 261 -17.17 14.58 -3.75
CA THR A 261 -16.67 15.74 -4.50
C THR A 261 -15.69 15.26 -5.57
N GLY A 262 -16.10 15.29 -6.84
CA GLY A 262 -15.30 14.84 -7.98
C GLY A 262 -14.42 15.95 -8.58
N ASN A 263 -13.70 16.72 -7.77
CA ASN A 263 -12.91 17.85 -8.25
C ASN A 263 -11.40 17.56 -8.09
N VAL A 264 -10.71 17.25 -9.19
CA VAL A 264 -9.27 16.88 -9.21
C VAL A 264 -8.38 17.99 -8.64
N ILE A 265 -8.85 19.25 -8.68
CA ILE A 265 -8.14 20.42 -8.13
C ILE A 265 -8.16 20.42 -6.59
N SER A 266 -9.12 19.71 -5.98
CA SER A 266 -9.21 19.58 -4.50
C SER A 266 -8.26 18.55 -3.90
N ASP A 267 -7.68 17.67 -4.72
CA ASP A 267 -6.66 16.70 -4.29
C ASP A 267 -5.28 17.34 -4.10
N VAL A 268 -5.08 18.55 -4.65
CA VAL A 268 -3.88 19.36 -4.43
C VAL A 268 -4.05 20.14 -3.12
N SER A 269 -3.11 19.96 -2.18
CA SER A 269 -3.17 20.60 -0.87
C SER A 269 -3.35 22.11 -0.99
N ILE A 270 -4.27 22.71 -0.23
CA ILE A 270 -4.57 24.15 -0.26
C ILE A 270 -3.32 25.02 0.04
N LYS A 271 -2.27 24.45 0.64
CA LYS A 271 -0.99 25.12 0.95
C LYS A 271 0.04 25.06 -0.17
N ASP A 272 -0.21 24.29 -1.22
CA ASP A 272 0.69 24.10 -2.36
C ASP A 272 0.90 25.44 -3.10
N PRO A 273 2.14 25.78 -3.51
CA PRO A 273 2.41 26.89 -4.43
C PRO A 273 1.45 26.95 -5.62
N ILE A 274 1.10 25.80 -6.20
CA ILE A 274 0.19 25.72 -7.35
C ILE A 274 -1.21 26.26 -6.98
N SER A 275 -1.74 25.90 -5.81
CA SER A 275 -3.04 26.37 -5.35
C SER A 275 -3.02 27.85 -4.97
N LYS A 276 -1.90 28.37 -4.47
CA LYS A 276 -1.75 29.80 -4.17
C LYS A 276 -1.71 30.64 -5.44
N ASP A 277 -0.95 30.21 -6.45
CA ASP A 277 -0.83 30.86 -7.74
C ASP A 277 -2.17 30.84 -8.48
N LEU A 278 -2.88 29.71 -8.45
CA LEU A 278 -4.22 29.57 -9.03
C LEU A 278 -5.22 30.51 -8.34
N LYS A 279 -5.27 30.54 -7.00
CA LYS A 279 -6.17 31.44 -6.25
C LYS A 279 -5.84 32.91 -6.46
N TYR A 280 -4.56 33.26 -6.60
CA TYR A 280 -4.14 34.62 -6.89
C TYR A 280 -4.62 35.05 -8.28
N LEU A 281 -4.47 34.18 -9.28
CA LEU A 281 -4.94 34.43 -10.64
C LEU A 281 -6.47 34.46 -10.74
N GLU A 282 -7.19 33.59 -10.04
CA GLU A 282 -8.66 33.64 -9.93
C GLU A 282 -9.11 34.97 -9.33
N LYS A 283 -8.44 35.44 -8.26
CA LYS A 283 -8.77 36.70 -7.59
C LYS A 283 -8.48 37.93 -8.46
N CYS A 284 -7.42 37.91 -9.27
CA CYS A 284 -7.02 39.06 -10.09
C CYS A 284 -7.70 39.08 -11.47
N PHE A 285 -8.00 37.92 -12.05
CA PHE A 285 -8.45 37.79 -13.44
C PHE A 285 -9.83 37.13 -13.57
N GLY A 286 -10.56 36.90 -12.47
CA GLY A 286 -11.96 36.48 -12.48
C GLY A 286 -12.21 34.98 -12.68
N GLY A 287 -11.14 34.16 -12.66
CA GLY A 287 -11.21 32.70 -12.66
C GLY A 287 -11.78 32.09 -13.95
N SER A 288 -10.91 31.59 -14.82
CA SER A 288 -11.31 30.73 -15.94
C SER A 288 -11.12 29.27 -15.53
N ILE A 289 -12.14 28.64 -14.94
CA ILE A 289 -12.19 27.17 -14.92
C ILE A 289 -12.62 26.76 -16.33
N PRO A 290 -11.75 26.18 -17.17
CA PRO A 290 -12.14 25.77 -18.50
C PRO A 290 -13.26 24.73 -18.40
N PHE A 291 -14.40 25.00 -19.04
CA PHE A 291 -15.48 24.03 -19.20
C PHE A 291 -15.06 23.02 -20.27
N GLU A 292 -14.76 21.79 -19.86
CA GLU A 292 -14.35 20.72 -20.77
C GLU A 292 -15.50 19.71 -20.95
N ALA A 293 -15.96 19.55 -22.18
CA ALA A 293 -16.92 18.52 -22.57
C ALA A 293 -16.18 17.36 -23.22
N TYR A 294 -16.30 16.16 -22.64
CA TYR A 294 -15.68 14.94 -23.15
C TYR A 294 -16.71 14.10 -23.92
N GLY A 295 -16.51 13.96 -25.22
CA GLY A 295 -17.23 13.00 -26.06
C GLY A 295 -16.56 11.62 -25.97
N LYS A 296 -17.34 10.58 -25.68
CA LYS A 296 -16.85 9.19 -25.61
C LYS A 296 -16.94 8.59 -27.02
N HIS A 297 -15.82 8.49 -27.73
CA HIS A 297 -15.67 7.62 -28.90
C HIS A 297 -14.56 6.61 -28.62
#